data_AF-A0A1M3GBI4-F1
#
_entry.id   AF-A0A1M3GBI4-F1
#
_cell.length_a   1.000
_cell.length_b   1.000
_cell.length_c   1.000
_cell.angle_alpha   90.00
_cell.angle_beta   90.00
_cell.angle_gamma   90.00
#
_symmetry.space_group_name_H-M   'P 1'
#
loop_
_entity.id
_entity.type
_entity.pdbx_description
1 polymer ?
#
loop_
_entity_poly.entity_id
_entity_poly.type
_entity_poly.pdbx_seq_one_letter_code
_entity_poly.pdbx_strand_id
1 'polypeptide(L)'
;MEERIHYSICPVCGSQQLQDVFEVKDYTVSQQLFMVLECADCTARFTQDVPGPAAIAPYYKSTTYISHTNSRQGLLNRLYHWVRRRTLVRKRRMVQQATGKQTGALLDVGSGVGAFLKEMQDQGWNCTGLEPDPDARAVAQKDMNVVLDDNSRIYQLPDAQFDAITLWHVLEHVHDLQGYFQAFHRLLQPGGALLIAVPNYTAADAAYYQTYWAAYDVPRHLYHFSPRSMQVLAGRHGFRIEAYRPMWYDSFYVSLLSNRYRSGSYGWISALWNGLRSNFKALFDSRKCSSVIYILKKNQ
;
A
#
# COMPACT_ATOMS: atom_id res chain seq x y z
N MET A 1 -5.23 -13.61 26.54
CA MET A 1 -6.04 -12.94 25.51
C MET A 1 -5.07 -12.40 24.48
N GLU A 2 -5.31 -12.63 23.19
CA GLU A 2 -4.50 -12.00 22.14
C GLU A 2 -4.60 -10.49 22.27
N GLU A 3 -3.46 -9.79 22.23
CA GLU A 3 -3.41 -8.33 22.25
C GLU A 3 -4.10 -7.80 20.98
N ARG A 4 -5.20 -7.06 21.17
CA ARG A 4 -5.97 -6.43 20.10
C ARG A 4 -5.93 -4.91 20.27
N ILE A 5 -5.83 -4.21 19.16
CA ILE A 5 -5.88 -2.75 19.12
C ILE A 5 -7.33 -2.35 18.90
N HIS A 6 -7.90 -1.70 19.91
CA HIS A 6 -9.22 -1.12 19.87
C HIS A 6 -9.12 0.41 19.74
N TYR A 7 -9.68 0.96 18.66
CA TYR A 7 -9.69 2.38 18.37
C TYR A 7 -10.96 3.05 18.92
N SER A 8 -10.80 3.89 19.94
CA SER A 8 -11.85 4.80 20.44
C SER A 8 -11.74 6.23 19.89
N ILE A 9 -10.65 6.51 19.18
CA ILE A 9 -10.38 7.77 18.48
C ILE A 9 -9.85 7.45 17.08
N CYS A 10 -10.10 8.33 16.12
CA CYS A 10 -9.61 8.16 14.76
C CYS A 10 -8.08 8.14 14.74
N PRO A 11 -7.43 7.07 14.23
CA PRO A 11 -5.96 6.97 14.20
C PRO A 11 -5.32 7.94 13.20
N VAL A 12 -6.11 8.59 12.34
CA VAL A 12 -5.63 9.57 11.35
C VAL A 12 -5.68 11.00 11.88
N CYS A 13 -6.82 11.43 12.43
CA CYS A 13 -7.03 12.83 12.82
C CYS A 13 -7.30 13.05 14.32
N GLY A 14 -7.44 12.00 15.12
CA GLY A 14 -7.74 12.10 16.55
C GLY A 14 -9.18 12.45 16.91
N SER A 15 -10.09 12.50 15.94
CA SER A 15 -11.53 12.74 16.19
C SER A 15 -12.19 11.57 16.93
N GLN A 16 -13.19 11.87 17.75
CA GLN A 16 -14.09 10.91 18.39
C GLN A 16 -15.37 10.64 17.58
N GLN A 17 -15.60 11.37 16.48
CA GLN A 17 -16.78 11.18 15.62
C GLN A 17 -16.59 9.97 14.72
N LEU A 18 -16.82 8.79 15.29
CA LEU A 18 -16.68 7.50 14.66
C LEU A 18 -18.05 6.86 14.43
N GLN A 19 -18.22 6.20 13.29
CA GLN A 19 -19.43 5.47 12.95
C GLN A 19 -19.09 4.07 12.43
N ASP A 20 -19.88 3.08 12.81
CA ASP A 20 -19.84 1.73 12.25
C ASP A 20 -20.29 1.79 10.79
N VAL A 21 -19.58 1.09 9.90
CA VAL A 21 -19.93 1.05 8.48
C VAL A 21 -20.48 -0.32 8.09
N PHE A 22 -19.69 -1.37 8.30
CA PHE A 22 -20.05 -2.77 8.04
C PHE A 22 -18.99 -3.70 8.63
N GLU A 23 -19.34 -4.98 8.74
CA GLU A 23 -18.39 -6.05 9.01
C GLU A 23 -17.81 -6.61 7.70
N VAL A 24 -16.51 -6.87 7.69
CA VAL A 24 -15.79 -7.49 6.57
C VAL A 24 -15.22 -8.83 7.04
N LYS A 25 -15.31 -9.85 6.18
CA LYS A 25 -14.71 -11.16 6.43
C LYS A 25 -13.24 -11.18 6.00
N ASP A 26 -12.37 -11.76 6.82
CA ASP A 26 -11.03 -12.17 6.37
C ASP A 26 -11.14 -13.39 5.46
N TYR A 27 -11.18 -13.16 4.15
CA TYR A 27 -11.27 -14.23 3.16
C TYR A 27 -9.98 -15.03 2.99
N THR A 28 -8.85 -14.59 3.56
CA THR A 28 -7.53 -15.13 3.25
C THR A 28 -7.07 -16.19 4.24
N VAL A 29 -7.26 -15.98 5.55
CA VAL A 29 -6.77 -16.90 6.58
C VAL A 29 -7.85 -17.28 7.58
N SER A 30 -8.26 -16.36 8.44
CA SER A 30 -9.01 -16.66 9.66
C SER A 30 -10.50 -16.91 9.43
N GLN A 31 -11.08 -16.40 8.32
CA GLN A 31 -12.52 -16.39 8.07
C GLN A 31 -13.35 -15.62 9.12
N GLN A 32 -12.69 -14.88 10.02
CA GLN A 32 -13.34 -14.05 11.03
C GLN A 32 -13.93 -12.79 10.42
N LEU A 33 -14.94 -12.21 11.09
CA LEU A 33 -15.51 -10.91 10.77
C LEU A 33 -14.80 -9.83 11.59
N PHE A 34 -14.53 -8.70 10.94
CA PHE A 34 -13.96 -7.51 11.55
C PHE A 34 -14.82 -6.30 11.22
N MET A 35 -15.18 -5.51 12.23
CA MET A 35 -15.91 -4.26 12.04
C MET A 35 -15.01 -3.22 11.39
N VAL A 36 -15.53 -2.49 10.41
CA VAL A 36 -14.88 -1.32 9.83
C VAL A 36 -15.61 -0.07 10.30
N LEU A 37 -14.87 0.84 10.93
CA LEU A 37 -15.35 2.16 11.33
C LEU A 37 -14.96 3.21 10.29
N GLU A 38 -15.73 4.30 10.22
CA GLU A 38 -15.40 5.52 9.47
C GLU A 38 -15.38 6.73 10.39
N CYS A 39 -14.41 7.62 10.19
CA CYS A 39 -14.38 8.91 10.87
C CYS A 39 -15.15 9.97 10.07
N ALA A 40 -16.11 10.65 10.69
CA ALA A 40 -16.92 11.69 10.04
C ALA A 40 -16.09 12.95 9.66
N ASP A 41 -15.02 13.25 10.39
CA ASP A 41 -14.22 14.47 10.18
C ASP A 41 -13.18 14.36 9.06
N CYS A 42 -12.56 13.17 8.91
CA CYS A 42 -11.48 12.97 7.94
C CYS A 42 -11.74 11.87 6.91
N THR A 43 -12.87 11.18 7.00
CA THR A 43 -13.25 10.07 6.11
C THR A 43 -12.21 8.96 6.06
N ALA A 44 -11.46 8.74 7.14
CA ALA A 44 -10.62 7.55 7.26
C ALA A 44 -11.51 6.38 7.65
N ARG A 45 -11.34 5.24 6.97
CA ARG A 45 -11.85 3.97 7.46
C ARG A 45 -10.73 3.17 8.12
N PHE A 46 -11.05 2.39 9.13
CA PHE A 46 -10.08 1.54 9.81
C PHE A 46 -10.76 0.32 10.42
N THR A 47 -9.99 -0.77 10.47
CA THR A 47 -10.44 -2.07 10.98
C THR A 47 -10.39 -2.05 12.50
N GLN A 48 -11.46 -2.47 13.16
CA GLN A 48 -11.55 -2.53 14.62
C GLN A 48 -11.03 -3.87 15.16
N ASP A 49 -10.54 -3.85 16.40
CA ASP A 49 -10.06 -5.03 17.13
C ASP A 49 -8.99 -5.83 16.36
N VAL A 50 -8.11 -5.11 15.66
CA VAL A 50 -7.02 -5.68 14.87
C VAL A 50 -5.97 -6.32 15.79
N PRO A 51 -5.35 -7.44 15.38
CA PRO A 51 -4.25 -8.03 16.14
C PRO A 51 -3.07 -7.05 16.26
N GLY A 52 -2.52 -6.95 17.47
CA GLY A 52 -1.30 -6.18 17.73
C GLY A 52 -0.08 -6.73 16.98
N PRO A 53 1.06 -6.01 16.99
CA PRO A 53 2.26 -6.39 16.23
C PRO A 53 2.74 -7.82 16.52
N ALA A 54 2.67 -8.26 17.78
CA ALA A 54 3.09 -9.61 18.18
C ALA A 54 2.09 -10.71 17.76
N ALA A 55 0.84 -10.35 17.47
CA ALA A 55 -0.26 -11.28 17.20
C ALA A 55 -0.71 -11.31 15.73
N ILE A 56 -0.22 -10.41 14.88
CA ILE A 56 -0.65 -10.31 13.46
C ILE A 56 -0.05 -11.40 12.56
N ALA A 57 1.10 -11.97 12.92
CA ALA A 57 1.87 -12.88 12.08
C ALA A 57 1.07 -14.09 11.52
N PRO A 58 0.17 -14.76 12.27
CA PRO A 58 -0.66 -15.83 11.73
C PRO A 58 -1.55 -15.40 10.56
N TYR A 59 -1.97 -14.15 10.51
CA TYR A 59 -2.82 -13.63 9.43
C TYR A 59 -2.06 -13.46 8.11
N TYR A 60 -0.73 -13.55 8.10
CA TYR A 60 0.08 -13.56 6.87
C TYR A 60 0.35 -14.97 6.33
N LYS A 61 0.11 -16.02 7.13
CA LYS A 61 0.38 -17.42 6.77
C LYS A 61 -0.75 -18.03 5.94
N SER A 62 -0.98 -17.51 4.73
CA SER A 62 -1.95 -18.13 3.81
C SER A 62 -1.28 -19.13 2.87
N THR A 63 -1.82 -20.35 2.82
CA THR A 63 -1.41 -21.40 1.84
C THR A 63 -1.79 -21.03 0.40
N THR A 64 -2.54 -19.94 0.24
CA THR A 64 -3.05 -19.45 -1.05
C THR A 64 -2.34 -18.15 -1.46
N TYR A 65 -1.29 -17.71 -0.77
CA TYR A 65 -0.58 -16.47 -1.13
C TYR A 65 0.18 -16.68 -2.44
N ILE A 66 -0.36 -16.11 -3.51
CA ILE A 66 0.22 -16.10 -4.85
C ILE A 66 1.26 -14.96 -4.92
N SER A 67 2.31 -14.97 -4.09
CA SER A 67 3.47 -14.08 -4.32
C SER A 67 4.58 -14.74 -5.12
N HIS A 68 4.56 -16.06 -5.25
CA HIS A 68 5.55 -16.80 -6.04
C HIS A 68 4.91 -17.96 -6.80
N THR A 69 3.96 -17.70 -7.69
CA THR A 69 3.72 -18.66 -8.78
C THR A 69 4.86 -18.57 -9.77
N ASN A 70 5.94 -19.32 -9.49
CA ASN A 70 6.82 -19.90 -10.51
C ASN A 70 6.10 -20.99 -11.33
N SER A 71 4.80 -21.19 -11.13
CA SER A 71 3.99 -22.22 -11.78
C SER A 71 2.96 -21.63 -12.74
N ARG A 72 3.41 -21.38 -13.98
CA ARG A 72 2.67 -21.59 -15.25
C ARG A 72 3.60 -21.19 -16.40
N GLN A 73 4.28 -22.17 -17.01
CA GLN A 73 4.91 -21.95 -18.31
C GLN A 73 3.84 -21.44 -19.31
N GLY A 74 4.15 -20.41 -20.11
CA GLY A 74 3.25 -19.91 -21.16
C GLY A 74 3.11 -18.39 -21.26
N LEU A 75 2.12 -17.93 -22.04
CA LEU A 75 1.86 -16.52 -22.38
C LEU A 75 1.50 -15.65 -21.16
N LEU A 76 0.80 -16.22 -20.17
CA LEU A 76 0.37 -15.48 -18.97
C LEU A 76 1.54 -15.08 -18.08
N ASN A 77 2.55 -15.95 -17.91
CA ASN A 77 3.75 -15.61 -17.16
C ASN A 77 4.56 -14.52 -17.87
N ARG A 78 4.68 -14.59 -19.22
CA ARG A 78 5.30 -13.53 -20.02
C ARG A 78 4.56 -12.20 -19.86
N LEU A 79 3.23 -12.21 -19.89
CA LEU A 79 2.40 -11.02 -19.67
C LEU A 79 2.60 -10.46 -18.26
N TYR A 80 2.60 -11.31 -17.23
CA TYR A 80 2.87 -10.91 -15.85
C TYR A 80 4.23 -10.22 -15.71
N HIS A 81 5.31 -10.83 -16.22
CA HIS A 81 6.64 -10.23 -16.18
C HIS A 81 6.73 -8.92 -16.97
N TRP A 82 6.03 -8.83 -18.11
CA TRP A 82 5.95 -7.60 -18.89
C TRP A 82 5.23 -6.48 -18.13
N VAL A 83 4.07 -6.76 -17.53
CA VAL A 83 3.32 -5.81 -16.69
C VAL A 83 4.16 -5.38 -15.48
N ARG A 84 4.83 -6.33 -14.82
CA ARG A 84 5.73 -6.06 -13.68
C ARG A 84 6.84 -5.10 -14.10
N ARG A 85 7.57 -5.40 -15.18
CA ARG A 85 8.64 -4.52 -15.69
C ARG A 85 8.13 -3.12 -16.02
N ARG A 86 6.98 -3.02 -16.71
CA ARG A 86 6.38 -1.72 -17.06
C ARG A 86 5.99 -0.93 -15.81
N THR A 87 5.46 -1.59 -14.78
CA THR A 87 5.11 -0.97 -13.51
C THR A 87 6.35 -0.47 -12.77
N LEU A 88 7.42 -1.26 -12.70
CA LEU A 88 8.68 -0.86 -12.06
C LEU A 88 9.29 0.39 -12.73
N VAL A 89 9.39 0.37 -14.07
CA VAL A 89 9.89 1.54 -14.83
C VAL A 89 9.00 2.77 -14.61
N ARG A 90 7.68 2.60 -14.53
CA ARG A 90 6.77 3.71 -14.26
C ARG A 90 6.96 4.26 -12.85
N LYS A 91 7.09 3.40 -11.83
CA LYS A 91 7.38 3.79 -10.45
C LYS A 91 8.68 4.61 -10.38
N ARG A 92 9.76 4.13 -11.01
CA ARG A 92 11.02 4.87 -11.10
C ARG A 92 10.84 6.25 -11.74
N ARG A 93 10.17 6.33 -12.89
CA ARG A 93 9.93 7.61 -13.58
C ARG A 93 9.15 8.57 -12.70
N MET A 94 8.19 8.09 -11.92
CA MET A 94 7.45 8.92 -10.96
C MET A 94 8.38 9.46 -9.86
N VAL A 95 9.29 8.64 -9.33
CA VAL A 95 10.32 9.11 -8.38
C VAL A 95 11.21 10.18 -9.01
N GLN A 96 11.75 9.93 -10.21
CA GLN A 96 12.61 10.87 -10.91
C GLN A 96 11.90 12.21 -11.19
N GLN A 97 10.63 12.16 -11.60
CA GLN A 97 9.81 13.35 -11.82
C GLN A 97 9.50 14.10 -10.52
N ALA A 98 9.14 13.38 -9.46
CA ALA A 98 8.78 13.98 -8.18
C ALA A 98 9.98 14.64 -7.49
N THR A 99 11.19 14.10 -7.68
CA THR A 99 12.43 14.64 -7.12
C THR A 99 13.13 15.64 -8.04
N GLY A 100 12.86 15.60 -9.34
CA GLY A 100 13.64 16.33 -10.35
C GLY A 100 15.04 15.73 -10.58
N LYS A 101 15.32 14.54 -10.03
CA LYS A 101 16.64 13.90 -10.07
C LYS A 101 16.66 12.65 -10.95
N GLN A 102 17.78 12.37 -11.60
CA GLN A 102 17.98 11.12 -12.34
C GLN A 102 18.51 9.99 -11.44
N THR A 103 19.35 10.34 -10.48
CA THR A 103 19.92 9.50 -9.42
C THR A 103 19.88 10.25 -8.09
N GLY A 104 19.97 9.53 -6.97
CA GLY A 104 19.91 10.12 -5.63
C GLY A 104 19.87 9.04 -4.55
N ALA A 105 19.54 9.44 -3.33
CA ALA A 105 19.31 8.54 -2.21
C ALA A 105 17.81 8.18 -2.09
N LEU A 106 17.49 6.89 -2.08
CA LEU A 106 16.12 6.39 -1.97
C LEU A 106 15.96 5.44 -0.78
N LEU A 107 14.89 5.64 -0.01
CA LEU A 107 14.40 4.67 0.97
C LEU A 107 13.12 4.02 0.42
N ASP A 108 13.10 2.70 0.28
CA ASP A 108 11.89 1.94 -0.03
C ASP A 108 11.45 1.18 1.22
N VAL A 109 10.27 1.48 1.73
CA VAL A 109 9.72 0.88 2.95
C VAL A 109 8.70 -0.17 2.56
N GLY A 110 8.87 -1.40 3.05
CA GLY A 110 8.14 -2.59 2.59
C GLY A 110 8.57 -3.02 1.19
N SER A 111 9.88 -3.25 1.02
CA SER A 111 10.49 -3.58 -0.28
C SER A 111 10.09 -4.96 -0.83
N GLY A 112 9.42 -5.80 -0.04
CA GLY A 112 9.13 -7.18 -0.38
C GLY A 112 10.40 -7.91 -0.80
N VAL A 113 10.35 -8.58 -1.95
CA VAL A 113 11.51 -9.30 -2.51
C VAL A 113 12.51 -8.40 -3.26
N GLY A 114 12.51 -7.09 -3.01
CA GLY A 114 13.52 -6.15 -3.51
C GLY A 114 13.37 -5.74 -4.99
N ALA A 115 12.24 -6.03 -5.63
CA ALA A 115 12.06 -5.83 -7.07
C ALA A 115 12.19 -4.37 -7.53
N PHE A 116 11.57 -3.45 -6.78
CA PHE A 116 11.63 -2.03 -7.07
C PHE A 116 12.97 -1.43 -6.66
N LEU A 117 13.50 -1.83 -5.49
CA LEU A 117 14.83 -1.42 -5.05
C LEU A 117 15.89 -1.77 -6.09
N LYS A 118 15.85 -2.98 -6.66
CA LYS A 118 16.77 -3.42 -7.71
C LYS A 118 16.66 -2.57 -8.99
N GLU A 119 15.45 -2.25 -9.45
CA GLU A 119 15.25 -1.33 -10.59
C GLU A 119 15.88 0.04 -10.33
N MET A 120 15.78 0.57 -9.10
CA MET A 120 16.38 1.85 -8.74
C MET A 120 17.92 1.78 -8.67
N GLN A 121 18.46 0.72 -8.05
CA GLN A 121 19.92 0.45 -7.99
C GLN A 121 20.53 0.30 -9.38
N ASP A 122 19.86 -0.45 -10.28
CA ASP A 122 20.28 -0.62 -11.68
C ASP A 122 20.26 0.67 -12.50
N GLN A 123 19.68 1.72 -11.95
CA GLN A 123 19.61 3.06 -12.55
C GLN A 123 20.48 4.07 -11.78
N GLY A 124 21.37 3.58 -10.91
CA GLY A 124 22.39 4.38 -10.22
C GLY A 124 21.90 5.09 -8.95
N TRP A 125 20.76 4.71 -8.40
CA TRP A 125 20.30 5.23 -7.10
C TRP A 125 21.00 4.53 -5.94
N ASN A 126 21.39 5.30 -4.94
CA ASN A 126 21.82 4.76 -3.65
C ASN A 126 20.59 4.40 -2.83
N CYS A 127 20.32 3.10 -2.67
CA CYS A 127 19.03 2.63 -2.14
C CYS A 127 19.19 1.94 -0.78
N THR A 128 18.32 2.29 0.15
CA THR A 128 18.06 1.56 1.40
C THR A 128 16.68 0.94 1.29
N GLY A 129 16.55 -0.36 1.56
CA GLY A 129 15.26 -1.06 1.54
C GLY A 129 14.95 -1.66 2.90
N LEU A 130 13.70 -1.52 3.34
CA LEU A 130 13.20 -2.08 4.61
C LEU A 130 12.11 -3.11 4.35
N GLU A 131 12.16 -4.25 5.01
CA GLU A 131 11.17 -5.33 4.88
C GLU A 131 11.06 -6.11 6.21
N PRO A 132 9.87 -6.21 6.83
CA PRO A 132 9.72 -6.92 8.10
C PRO A 132 9.84 -8.43 7.95
N ASP A 133 9.43 -9.02 6.82
CA ASP A 133 9.45 -10.47 6.63
C ASP A 133 10.89 -10.98 6.39
N PRO A 134 11.48 -11.76 7.31
CA PRO A 134 12.82 -12.31 7.12
C PRO A 134 12.92 -13.25 5.91
N ASP A 135 11.84 -13.96 5.55
CA ASP A 135 11.83 -14.86 4.39
C ASP A 135 11.88 -14.04 3.09
N ALA A 136 11.11 -12.94 3.01
CA ALA A 136 11.16 -12.01 1.88
C ALA A 136 12.55 -11.37 1.72
N ARG A 137 13.20 -10.99 2.84
CA ARG A 137 14.59 -10.49 2.83
C ARG A 137 15.59 -11.53 2.33
N ALA A 138 15.45 -12.78 2.76
CA ALA A 138 16.30 -13.87 2.30
C ALA A 138 16.13 -14.11 0.78
N VAL A 139 14.88 -14.05 0.28
CA VAL A 139 14.59 -14.14 -1.16
C VAL A 139 15.17 -12.95 -1.93
N ALA A 140 15.05 -11.71 -1.41
CA ALA A 140 15.64 -10.53 -2.03
C ALA A 140 17.16 -10.65 -2.18
N GLN A 141 17.85 -11.13 -1.13
CA GLN A 141 19.29 -11.35 -1.17
C GLN A 141 19.66 -12.46 -2.16
N LYS A 142 18.96 -13.60 -2.11
CA LYS A 142 19.27 -14.78 -2.93
C LYS A 142 18.99 -14.55 -4.43
N ASP A 143 17.81 -14.03 -4.75
CA ASP A 143 17.30 -14.01 -6.13
C ASP A 143 17.58 -12.69 -6.85
N MET A 144 17.76 -11.58 -6.10
CA MET A 144 17.94 -10.23 -6.66
C MET A 144 19.27 -9.58 -6.28
N ASN A 145 20.07 -10.21 -5.39
CA ASN A 145 21.27 -9.64 -4.79
C ASN A 145 21.00 -8.28 -4.12
N VAL A 146 19.89 -8.20 -3.40
CA VAL A 146 19.46 -7.00 -2.66
C VAL A 146 19.46 -7.29 -1.17
N VAL A 147 20.29 -6.55 -0.43
CA VAL A 147 20.27 -6.56 1.04
C VAL A 147 19.16 -5.62 1.54
N LEU A 148 18.33 -6.12 2.44
CA LEU A 148 17.23 -5.38 3.06
C LEU A 148 17.35 -5.43 4.58
N ASP A 149 17.06 -4.30 5.24
CA ASP A 149 17.00 -4.20 6.69
C ASP A 149 15.58 -4.48 7.21
N ASP A 150 15.47 -4.69 8.52
CA ASP A 150 14.16 -4.75 9.18
C ASP A 150 13.49 -3.36 9.22
N ASN A 151 12.16 -3.31 9.17
CA ASN A 151 11.39 -2.06 9.25
C ASN A 151 11.73 -1.20 10.47
N SER A 152 12.06 -1.79 11.62
CA SER A 152 12.47 -1.07 12.83
C SER A 152 13.70 -0.17 12.63
N ARG A 153 14.53 -0.45 11.61
CA ARG A 153 15.71 0.37 11.27
C ARG A 153 15.34 1.79 10.89
N ILE A 154 14.11 2.06 10.45
CA ILE A 154 13.64 3.40 10.04
C ILE A 154 13.90 4.49 11.10
N TYR A 155 13.76 4.15 12.39
CA TYR A 155 13.93 5.09 13.50
C TYR A 155 15.41 5.38 13.83
N GLN A 156 16.34 4.63 13.23
CA GLN A 156 17.79 4.73 13.48
C GLN A 156 18.54 5.33 12.28
N LEU A 157 17.86 5.50 11.14
CA LEU A 157 18.44 6.13 9.96
C LEU A 157 18.69 7.64 10.22
N PRO A 158 19.76 8.22 9.67
CA PRO A 158 20.10 9.62 9.88
C PRO A 158 19.10 10.58 9.22
N ASP A 159 18.95 11.75 9.83
CA ASP A 159 18.06 12.82 9.36
C ASP A 159 18.46 13.33 7.98
N ALA A 160 17.49 13.82 7.21
CA ALA A 160 17.68 14.43 5.89
C ALA A 160 18.61 13.61 4.96
N GLN A 161 18.46 12.30 4.96
CA GLN A 161 19.31 11.39 4.17
C GLN A 161 18.76 11.18 2.75
N PHE A 162 17.44 11.18 2.56
CA PHE A 162 16.83 10.66 1.34
C PHE A 162 16.24 11.75 0.45
N ASP A 163 16.47 11.62 -0.86
CA ASP A 163 15.80 12.38 -1.91
C ASP A 163 14.38 11.88 -2.15
N ALA A 164 14.18 10.56 -2.00
CA ALA A 164 12.89 9.92 -2.17
C ALA A 164 12.63 8.88 -1.07
N ILE A 165 11.40 8.83 -0.58
CA ILE A 165 10.88 7.73 0.23
C ILE A 165 9.69 7.12 -0.50
N THR A 166 9.65 5.80 -0.67
CA THR A 166 8.57 5.09 -1.35
C THR A 166 7.91 4.05 -0.46
N LEU A 167 6.58 3.96 -0.56
CA LEU A 167 5.74 2.94 0.05
C LEU A 167 4.76 2.44 -1.02
N TRP A 168 4.80 1.15 -1.32
CA TRP A 168 3.93 0.53 -2.32
C TRP A 168 3.04 -0.53 -1.66
N HIS A 169 1.83 -0.16 -1.22
CA HIS A 169 0.94 -1.03 -0.45
C HIS A 169 1.54 -1.49 0.87
N VAL A 170 1.84 -0.52 1.74
CA VAL A 170 2.56 -0.76 3.00
C VAL A 170 1.93 0.04 4.13
N LEU A 171 1.57 1.29 3.88
CA LEU A 171 1.05 2.19 4.92
C LEU A 171 -0.25 1.66 5.55
N GLU A 172 -1.08 0.98 4.80
CA GLU A 172 -2.31 0.34 5.28
C GLU A 172 -2.05 -0.78 6.31
N HIS A 173 -0.82 -1.30 6.38
CA HIS A 173 -0.42 -2.40 7.27
C HIS A 173 0.32 -1.96 8.53
N VAL A 174 0.77 -0.70 8.63
CA VAL A 174 1.69 -0.30 9.73
C VAL A 174 0.96 -0.12 11.06
N HIS A 175 1.49 -0.69 12.14
CA HIS A 175 0.92 -0.45 13.47
C HIS A 175 1.17 0.97 13.99
N ASP A 176 2.34 1.56 13.72
CA ASP A 176 2.71 2.92 14.16
C ASP A 176 2.52 3.98 13.06
N LEU A 177 1.27 4.23 12.66
CA LEU A 177 0.97 5.16 11.57
C LEU A 177 1.58 6.56 11.77
N GLN A 178 1.53 7.06 13.00
CA GLN A 178 2.00 8.41 13.33
C GLN A 178 3.52 8.48 13.35
N GLY A 179 4.21 7.50 13.96
CA GLY A 179 5.67 7.48 13.99
C GLY A 179 6.30 7.25 12.63
N TYR A 180 5.66 6.49 11.73
CA TYR A 180 6.12 6.38 10.33
C TYR A 180 6.11 7.74 9.62
N PHE A 181 5.04 8.53 9.73
CA PHE A 181 5.01 9.86 9.12
C PHE A 181 6.01 10.84 9.75
N GLN A 182 6.22 10.77 11.07
CA GLN A 182 7.27 11.53 11.75
C GLN A 182 8.66 11.15 11.23
N ALA A 183 8.93 9.85 11.06
CA ALA A 183 10.17 9.35 10.50
C ALA A 183 10.33 9.82 9.04
N PHE A 184 9.30 9.72 8.19
CA PHE A 184 9.39 10.22 6.81
C PHE A 184 9.73 11.70 6.78
N HIS A 185 9.11 12.51 7.64
CA HIS A 185 9.42 13.93 7.73
C HIS A 185 10.87 14.14 8.16
N ARG A 186 11.36 13.45 9.17
CA ARG A 186 12.76 13.58 9.63
C ARG A 186 13.79 13.15 8.58
N LEU A 187 13.55 12.02 7.92
CA LEU A 187 14.48 11.35 7.01
C LEU A 187 14.59 12.00 5.62
N LEU A 188 13.53 12.67 5.16
CA LEU A 188 13.50 13.26 3.82
C LEU A 188 14.31 14.56 3.78
N GLN A 189 15.13 14.76 2.75
CA GLN A 189 15.82 16.03 2.51
C GLN A 189 14.83 17.17 2.23
N PRO A 190 15.22 18.44 2.48
CA PRO A 190 14.52 19.58 1.91
C PRO A 190 14.37 19.42 0.39
N GLY A 191 13.16 19.57 -0.13
CA GLY A 191 12.87 19.34 -1.55
C GLY A 191 12.77 17.87 -1.98
N GLY A 192 13.01 16.90 -1.09
CA GLY A 192 12.77 15.47 -1.37
C GLY A 192 11.29 15.13 -1.58
N ALA A 193 10.98 13.93 -2.06
CA ALA A 193 9.60 13.47 -2.30
C ALA A 193 9.24 12.20 -1.54
N LEU A 194 8.04 12.16 -0.98
CA LEU A 194 7.45 10.96 -0.39
C LEU A 194 6.36 10.43 -1.33
N LEU A 195 6.45 9.18 -1.76
CA LEU A 195 5.47 8.54 -2.63
C LEU A 195 4.82 7.38 -1.90
N ILE A 196 3.51 7.45 -1.69
CA ILE A 196 2.74 6.44 -0.97
C ILE A 196 1.65 5.93 -1.90
N ALA A 197 1.60 4.63 -2.14
CA ALA A 197 0.49 3.97 -2.80
C ALA A 197 -0.33 3.17 -1.79
N VAL A 198 -1.64 3.41 -1.78
CA VAL A 198 -2.60 2.67 -0.95
C VAL A 198 -3.90 2.42 -1.71
N PRO A 199 -4.66 1.36 -1.37
CA PRO A 199 -6.01 1.16 -1.86
C PRO A 199 -6.92 2.34 -1.47
N ASN A 200 -7.94 2.55 -2.28
CA ASN A 200 -8.88 3.66 -2.12
C ASN A 200 -10.31 3.14 -2.05
N TYR A 201 -10.87 3.12 -0.84
CA TYR A 201 -12.23 2.61 -0.62
C TYR A 201 -13.33 3.47 -1.28
N THR A 202 -13.00 4.67 -1.76
CA THR A 202 -13.93 5.56 -2.48
C THR A 202 -13.98 5.28 -3.99
N ALA A 203 -13.21 4.30 -4.48
CA ALA A 203 -13.17 3.92 -5.88
C ALA A 203 -14.45 3.21 -6.35
N ALA A 204 -14.65 3.17 -7.67
CA ALA A 204 -15.87 2.60 -8.25
C ALA A 204 -15.98 1.08 -8.03
N ASP A 205 -14.86 0.35 -8.04
CA ASP A 205 -14.81 -1.07 -7.72
C ASP A 205 -15.12 -1.34 -6.25
N ALA A 206 -14.61 -0.52 -5.33
CA ALA A 206 -14.97 -0.60 -3.90
C ALA A 206 -16.49 -0.43 -3.69
N ALA A 207 -17.10 0.56 -4.34
CA ALA A 207 -18.54 0.78 -4.28
C ALA A 207 -19.36 -0.38 -4.87
N TYR A 208 -18.82 -1.07 -5.89
CA TYR A 208 -19.51 -2.20 -6.54
C TYR A 208 -19.38 -3.51 -5.76
N TYR A 209 -18.21 -3.78 -5.19
CA TYR A 209 -17.96 -5.01 -4.45
C TYR A 209 -18.35 -4.93 -2.97
N GLN A 210 -18.49 -3.73 -2.41
CA GLN A 210 -18.89 -3.51 -1.01
C GLN A 210 -18.02 -4.34 -0.06
N THR A 211 -18.61 -5.13 0.86
CA THR A 211 -17.89 -5.97 1.82
C THR A 211 -17.06 -7.09 1.18
N TYR A 212 -17.27 -7.39 -0.10
CA TYR A 212 -16.46 -8.33 -0.88
C TYR A 212 -15.24 -7.68 -1.55
N TRP A 213 -15.04 -6.37 -1.38
CA TRP A 213 -13.92 -5.67 -2.00
C TRP A 213 -12.60 -6.15 -1.41
N ALA A 214 -11.79 -6.79 -2.25
CA ALA A 214 -10.61 -7.53 -1.79
C ALA A 214 -9.53 -6.63 -1.15
N ALA A 215 -9.51 -5.35 -1.49
CA ALA A 215 -8.57 -4.40 -0.92
C ALA A 215 -8.90 -3.97 0.52
N TYR A 216 -10.01 -4.43 1.11
CA TYR A 216 -10.18 -4.35 2.57
C TYR A 216 -9.24 -5.28 3.32
N ASP A 217 -8.85 -6.42 2.75
CA ASP A 217 -7.88 -7.39 3.28
C ASP A 217 -7.77 -7.49 4.82
N VAL A 218 -8.92 -7.53 5.51
CA VAL A 218 -8.94 -7.51 6.98
C VAL A 218 -8.38 -8.84 7.53
N PRO A 219 -7.71 -8.81 8.70
CA PRO A 219 -7.32 -7.64 9.49
C PRO A 219 -5.91 -7.11 9.14
N ARG A 220 -5.30 -7.58 8.04
CA ARG A 220 -3.93 -7.16 7.64
C ARG A 220 -3.89 -5.69 7.23
N HIS A 221 -4.95 -5.18 6.60
CA HIS A 221 -5.14 -3.75 6.41
C HIS A 221 -5.81 -3.15 7.64
N LEU A 222 -5.03 -2.40 8.42
CA LEU A 222 -5.49 -1.67 9.59
C LEU A 222 -6.25 -0.41 9.17
N TYR A 223 -5.84 0.21 8.05
CA TYR A 223 -6.40 1.47 7.57
C TYR A 223 -6.87 1.37 6.12
N HIS A 224 -8.02 1.98 5.83
CA HIS A 224 -8.61 2.09 4.50
C HIS A 224 -8.71 3.58 4.16
N PHE A 225 -7.74 4.08 3.42
CA PHE A 225 -7.62 5.52 3.17
C PHE A 225 -8.56 5.99 2.06
N SER A 226 -9.15 7.17 2.27
CA SER A 226 -9.68 8.01 1.20
C SER A 226 -8.67 9.09 0.82
N PRO A 227 -8.82 9.75 -0.34
CA PRO A 227 -8.01 10.91 -0.69
C PRO A 227 -8.06 12.02 0.37
N ARG A 228 -9.22 12.22 1.00
CA ARG A 228 -9.39 13.20 2.07
C ARG A 228 -8.67 12.80 3.35
N SER A 229 -8.76 11.53 3.78
CA SER A 229 -8.04 11.09 4.98
C SER A 229 -6.53 11.15 4.79
N MET A 230 -6.04 10.80 3.59
CA MET A 230 -4.62 10.93 3.27
C MET A 230 -4.15 12.39 3.29
N GLN A 231 -4.97 13.32 2.77
CA GLN A 231 -4.68 14.74 2.84
C GLN A 231 -4.59 15.25 4.29
N VAL A 232 -5.52 14.82 5.15
CA VAL A 232 -5.52 15.20 6.57
C VAL A 232 -4.30 14.60 7.29
N LEU A 233 -4.01 13.32 7.07
CA LEU A 233 -2.84 12.65 7.65
C LEU A 233 -1.54 13.37 7.25
N ALA A 234 -1.35 13.58 5.95
CA ALA A 234 -0.19 14.28 5.40
C ALA A 234 -0.03 15.68 6.01
N GLY A 235 -1.11 16.47 6.04
CA GLY A 235 -1.09 17.85 6.54
C GLY A 235 -0.67 17.94 8.00
N ARG A 236 -1.14 17.02 8.86
CA ARG A 236 -0.77 16.96 10.28
C ARG A 236 0.71 16.68 10.52
N HIS A 237 1.38 16.06 9.55
CA HIS A 237 2.81 15.71 9.61
C HIS A 237 3.69 16.61 8.75
N GLY A 238 3.21 17.83 8.43
CA GLY A 238 4.00 18.81 7.69
C GLY A 238 4.21 18.46 6.22
N PHE A 239 3.33 17.65 5.63
CA PHE A 239 3.34 17.35 4.20
C PHE A 239 2.14 17.97 3.48
N ARG A 240 2.34 18.28 2.20
CA ARG A 240 1.29 18.59 1.23
C ARG A 240 1.32 17.62 0.08
N ILE A 241 0.15 17.28 -0.46
CA ILE A 241 0.01 16.44 -1.64
C ILE A 241 0.17 17.32 -2.89
N GLU A 242 1.18 17.04 -3.70
CA GLU A 242 1.41 17.70 -4.99
C GLU A 242 0.60 17.07 -6.12
N ALA A 243 0.42 15.76 -6.04
CA ALA A 243 -0.13 15.00 -7.15
C ALA A 243 -0.75 13.68 -6.69
N TYR A 244 -1.79 13.29 -7.40
CA TYR A 244 -2.39 11.97 -7.37
C TYR A 244 -2.03 11.26 -8.68
N ARG A 245 -1.63 9.98 -8.60
CA ARG A 245 -1.34 9.16 -9.78
C ARG A 245 -2.02 7.78 -9.65
N PRO A 246 -2.60 7.26 -10.74
CA PRO A 246 -3.33 5.99 -10.69
C PRO A 246 -2.42 4.76 -10.86
N MET A 247 -2.68 3.71 -10.06
CA MET A 247 -2.19 2.35 -10.30
C MET A 247 -3.17 1.58 -11.18
N TRP A 248 -3.00 1.69 -12.50
CA TRP A 248 -3.95 1.18 -13.49
C TRP A 248 -4.18 -0.34 -13.46
N TYR A 249 -3.23 -1.12 -12.94
CA TYR A 249 -3.33 -2.57 -12.93
C TYR A 249 -4.10 -3.12 -11.73
N ASP A 250 -4.17 -2.35 -10.64
CA ASP A 250 -4.75 -2.79 -9.38
C ASP A 250 -6.24 -3.02 -9.50
N SER A 251 -6.96 -2.16 -10.23
CA SER A 251 -8.40 -2.31 -10.42
C SER A 251 -8.79 -3.65 -11.03
N PHE A 252 -7.95 -4.22 -11.90
CA PHE A 252 -8.15 -5.54 -12.47
C PHE A 252 -7.88 -6.65 -11.45
N TYR A 253 -6.76 -6.56 -10.72
CA TYR A 253 -6.38 -7.55 -9.73
C TYR A 253 -7.36 -7.59 -8.55
N VAL A 254 -7.72 -6.42 -8.02
CA VAL A 254 -8.71 -6.27 -6.95
C VAL A 254 -10.08 -6.77 -7.41
N SER A 255 -10.52 -6.45 -8.63
CA SER A 255 -11.79 -6.99 -9.15
C SER A 255 -11.78 -8.51 -9.30
N LEU A 256 -10.65 -9.08 -9.71
CA LEU A 256 -10.46 -10.53 -9.85
C LEU A 256 -10.60 -11.25 -8.50
N LEU A 257 -9.94 -10.74 -7.45
CA LEU A 257 -10.04 -11.29 -6.10
C LEU A 257 -11.43 -11.05 -5.50
N SER A 258 -12.00 -9.86 -5.70
CA SER A 258 -13.33 -9.51 -5.18
C SER A 258 -14.43 -10.39 -5.79
N ASN A 259 -14.31 -10.74 -7.07
CA ASN A 259 -15.18 -11.74 -7.70
C ASN A 259 -15.07 -13.11 -7.02
N ARG A 260 -13.85 -13.55 -6.70
CA ARG A 260 -13.62 -14.81 -5.99
C ARG A 260 -14.24 -14.78 -4.59
N TYR A 261 -14.11 -13.67 -3.88
CA TYR A 261 -14.74 -13.50 -2.55
C TYR A 261 -16.26 -13.52 -2.63
N ARG A 262 -16.85 -12.86 -3.64
CA ARG A 262 -18.30 -12.75 -3.82
C ARG A 262 -18.98 -14.01 -4.34
N SER A 263 -18.32 -14.73 -5.26
CA SER A 263 -18.96 -15.79 -6.06
C SER A 263 -18.24 -17.15 -6.01
N GLY A 264 -17.09 -17.24 -5.34
CA GLY A 264 -16.23 -18.43 -5.35
C GLY A 264 -15.44 -18.63 -6.65
N SER A 265 -15.76 -17.90 -7.73
CA SER A 265 -15.07 -17.95 -9.02
C SER A 265 -14.41 -16.61 -9.35
N TYR A 266 -13.29 -16.67 -10.07
CA TYR A 266 -12.55 -15.48 -10.51
C TYR A 266 -13.34 -14.59 -11.48
N GLY A 267 -14.24 -15.16 -12.29
CA GLY A 267 -15.09 -14.40 -13.21
C GLY A 267 -14.30 -13.42 -14.09
N TRP A 268 -13.28 -13.90 -14.82
CA TRP A 268 -12.29 -13.07 -15.51
C TRP A 268 -12.87 -11.94 -16.38
N ILE A 269 -13.96 -12.21 -17.10
CA ILE A 269 -14.61 -11.21 -17.97
C ILE A 269 -15.24 -10.09 -17.15
N SER A 270 -15.96 -10.42 -16.07
CA SER A 270 -16.57 -9.41 -15.21
C SER A 270 -15.51 -8.65 -14.40
N ALA A 271 -14.43 -9.31 -13.98
CA ALA A 271 -13.29 -8.66 -13.35
C ALA A 271 -12.62 -7.64 -14.29
N LEU A 272 -12.42 -8.01 -15.56
CA LEU A 272 -11.90 -7.12 -16.59
C LEU A 272 -12.81 -5.90 -16.78
N TRP A 273 -14.12 -6.13 -16.92
CA TRP A 273 -15.11 -5.06 -17.11
C TRP A 273 -15.15 -4.09 -15.91
N ASN A 274 -15.15 -4.61 -14.68
CA ASN A 274 -15.15 -3.80 -13.48
C ASN A 274 -13.85 -3.01 -13.31
N GLY A 275 -12.70 -3.62 -13.62
CA GLY A 275 -11.41 -2.94 -13.65
C GLY A 275 -11.39 -1.80 -14.67
N LEU A 276 -11.89 -2.03 -15.89
CA LEU A 276 -12.04 -0.98 -16.91
C LEU A 276 -12.96 0.15 -16.44
N ARG A 277 -14.11 -0.19 -15.83
CA ARG A 277 -15.06 0.80 -15.30
C ARG A 277 -14.44 1.68 -14.21
N SER A 278 -13.67 1.09 -13.30
CA SER A 278 -12.94 1.82 -12.27
C SER A 278 -11.86 2.73 -12.89
N ASN A 279 -11.08 2.20 -13.82
CA ASN A 279 -10.07 2.98 -14.54
C ASN A 279 -10.68 4.13 -15.36
N PHE A 280 -11.84 3.94 -15.99
CA PHE A 280 -12.52 4.98 -16.74
C PHE A 280 -12.84 6.20 -15.87
N LYS A 281 -13.33 5.99 -14.64
CA LYS A 281 -13.56 7.10 -13.69
C LYS A 281 -12.25 7.79 -13.30
N ALA A 282 -11.17 7.03 -13.17
CA ALA A 282 -9.85 7.55 -12.84
C ALA A 282 -9.18 8.37 -13.96
N LEU A 283 -9.60 8.21 -15.22
CA LEU A 283 -9.14 9.05 -16.33
C LEU A 283 -9.54 10.52 -16.14
N PHE A 284 -10.70 10.77 -15.54
CA PHE A 284 -11.22 12.12 -15.28
C PHE A 284 -10.82 12.68 -13.91
N ASP A 285 -10.60 11.80 -12.94
CA ASP A 285 -10.15 12.17 -11.60
C ASP A 285 -9.28 11.06 -11.00
N SER A 286 -7.96 11.26 -10.95
CA SER A 286 -7.02 10.28 -10.41
C SER A 286 -7.28 9.92 -8.94
N ARG A 287 -8.07 10.71 -8.20
CA ARG A 287 -8.50 10.38 -6.83
C ARG A 287 -9.54 9.27 -6.77
N LYS A 288 -10.11 8.86 -7.91
CA LYS A 288 -11.16 7.82 -8.01
C LYS A 288 -10.65 6.46 -8.48
N CYS A 289 -9.33 6.28 -8.64
CA CYS A 289 -8.77 4.98 -8.97
C CYS A 289 -8.80 4.02 -7.78
N SER A 290 -8.81 2.71 -8.09
CA SER A 290 -8.82 1.60 -7.12
C SER A 290 -7.68 1.69 -6.10
N SER A 291 -6.48 2.05 -6.55
CA SER A 291 -5.34 2.42 -5.68
C SER A 291 -4.69 3.70 -6.17
N VAL A 292 -4.49 4.64 -5.23
CA VAL A 292 -3.97 5.98 -5.51
C VAL A 292 -2.54 6.07 -5.02
N ILE A 293 -1.65 6.57 -5.88
CA ILE A 293 -0.31 7.02 -5.51
C ILE A 293 -0.39 8.50 -5.18
N TYR A 294 -0.03 8.84 -3.95
CA TYR A 294 0.11 10.20 -3.48
C TYR A 294 1.58 10.60 -3.58
N ILE A 295 1.85 11.74 -4.21
CA ILE A 295 3.18 12.37 -4.23
C ILE A 295 3.14 13.53 -3.25
N LEU A 296 3.90 13.43 -2.17
CA LEU A 296 3.95 14.37 -1.07
C LEU A 296 5.28 15.12 -1.04
N LYS A 297 5.21 16.39 -0.63
CA LYS A 297 6.35 17.26 -0.34
C LYS A 297 6.23 17.81 1.06
N LYS A 298 7.35 18.06 1.73
CA LYS A 298 7.36 18.86 2.95
C LYS A 298 6.76 20.24 2.69
N ASN A 299 6.05 20.77 3.67
CA ASN A 299 5.73 22.19 3.71
C ASN A 299 7.03 22.98 3.83
N GLN A 300 7.07 24.15 3.20
CA GLN A 300 8.19 25.07 3.33
C GLN A 300 8.22 25.67 4.74
#